data_AF-A0A4R2A094-F1
#
_entry.id   AF-A0A4R2A094-F1
#
_cell.length_a   1.000
_cell.length_b   1.000
_cell.length_c   1.000
_cell.angle_alpha   90.00
_cell.angle_beta   90.00
_cell.angle_gamma   90.00
#
_symmetry.space_group_name_H-M   'P 1'
#
loop_
_entity.id
_entity.type
_entity.pdbx_description
1 polymer ?
#
loop_
_entity_poly.entity_id
_entity_poly.type
_entity_poly.pdbx_seq_one_letter_code
_entity_poly.pdbx_strand_id
1 'polypeptide(L)'
;MADLIPAGTSLNAGRSAINQKVADIDRRMDNVIGQTGNSNSEIVDARLPASGTAFATLKKRLDTENKDVRSYIDDRISTIGNASPKGAYATVAALQAAFPTGTTGIYVVSDDGKWYYWSGSTWTSGGQYQSSGIANGAVTPEKTDFAERYKSANLLNPALVLMKTKPVTTTGAAPDQTEAQNSNNTLPYLVNTGSNTYILSLPGASSSLYIRAAVYLPSGYSTNIVPTYNNGVFNFTIPGGYTGFRIFTDSSFTDYANADLMVSSNWKGTHEQYGLETNTIKNLKLPPVKSSDIDASINKLFNPLYAKKIAWFGDSITDVINKTWAYHIPLVNNMDSISYAVAGSAISYLPSGQTTTETNCITKAIETYASSLVGRDYIIFSGGFNDGARGESLYPTGTLTDVIDFTGALDKNTFYGALEQCCRILLKTCLGSKIGFIITPNNPDNTYFRTKKRPAIIATLEKYSIPYIDLFKEGGLTPGITEVNNGGYFQSTNGVGDKTHPSELGYTTYLNPKVTAWLKTL
;
A
#
# COMPACT_ATOMS: atom_id res chain seq x y z
N MET A 1 83.84 -34.00 24.86
CA MET A 1 82.61 -33.39 24.34
C MET A 1 81.89 -34.41 23.47
N ALA A 2 80.57 -34.27 23.37
CA ALA A 2 79.62 -34.94 22.47
C ALA A 2 78.93 -36.21 23.01
N ASP A 3 77.82 -35.94 23.72
CA ASP A 3 76.46 -36.45 23.49
C ASP A 3 76.18 -37.96 23.40
N LEU A 4 75.70 -38.50 24.54
CA LEU A 4 74.79 -39.64 24.57
C LEU A 4 73.37 -39.12 24.83
N ILE A 5 72.58 -39.00 23.77
CA ILE A 5 71.14 -38.72 23.84
C ILE A 5 70.43 -39.93 24.50
N PRO A 6 69.45 -39.75 25.41
CA PRO A 6 68.86 -40.85 26.16
C PRO A 6 67.92 -41.67 25.27
N ALA A 7 68.35 -42.87 24.85
CA ALA A 7 67.57 -43.80 24.04
C ALA A 7 66.29 -44.35 24.73
N GLY A 8 66.06 -44.04 26.00
CA GLY A 8 64.96 -44.61 26.81
C GLY A 8 63.60 -43.90 26.70
N THR A 9 63.54 -42.65 26.23
CA THR A 9 62.29 -41.86 26.26
C THR A 9 61.43 -42.05 25.01
N SER A 10 62.02 -42.28 23.82
CA SER A 10 61.25 -42.47 22.58
C SER A 10 60.60 -43.87 22.48
N LEU A 11 61.25 -44.90 23.01
CA LEU A 11 60.74 -46.28 23.06
C LEU A 11 59.47 -46.40 23.92
N ASN A 12 59.42 -45.70 25.05
CA ASN A 12 58.26 -45.72 25.95
C ASN A 12 57.06 -44.96 25.37
N ALA A 13 57.29 -43.84 24.66
CA ALA A 13 56.23 -43.12 23.95
C ALA A 13 55.63 -43.96 22.80
N GLY A 14 56.48 -44.65 22.04
CA GLY A 14 56.05 -45.57 20.97
C GLY A 14 55.21 -46.73 21.50
N ARG A 15 55.62 -47.34 22.62
CA ARG A 15 54.87 -48.42 23.27
C ARG A 15 53.49 -47.97 23.76
N SER A 16 53.40 -46.77 24.34
CA SER A 16 52.11 -46.21 24.80
C SER A 16 51.15 -45.95 23.64
N ALA A 17 51.65 -45.40 22.52
CA ALA A 17 50.85 -45.16 21.31
C ALA A 17 50.35 -46.47 20.66
N ILE A 18 51.13 -47.54 20.69
CA ILE A 18 50.72 -48.86 20.19
C ILE A 18 49.61 -49.44 21.07
N ASN A 19 49.75 -49.39 22.40
CA ASN A 19 48.72 -49.90 23.31
C ASN A 19 47.39 -49.17 23.14
N GLN A 20 47.42 -47.86 22.90
CA GLN A 20 46.21 -47.06 22.66
C GLN A 20 45.51 -47.45 21.35
N LYS A 21 46.28 -47.71 20.28
CA LYS A 21 45.74 -48.19 19.00
C LYS A 21 45.11 -49.57 19.09
N VAL A 22 45.70 -50.48 19.88
CA VAL A 22 45.14 -51.82 20.12
C VAL A 22 43.81 -51.71 20.87
N ALA A 23 43.73 -50.90 21.93
CA ALA A 23 42.48 -50.67 22.67
C ALA A 23 41.37 -50.02 21.82
N ASP A 24 41.73 -49.16 20.85
CA ASP A 24 40.78 -48.59 19.90
C ASP A 24 40.28 -49.60 18.86
N ILE A 25 41.13 -50.56 18.45
CA ILE A 25 40.75 -51.66 17.57
C ILE A 25 39.79 -52.60 18.29
N ASP A 26 40.07 -52.97 19.54
CA ASP A 26 39.22 -53.85 20.33
C ASP A 26 37.82 -53.23 20.51
N ARG A 27 37.73 -51.93 20.81
CA ARG A 27 36.44 -51.20 20.92
C ARG A 27 35.66 -51.17 19.60
N ARG A 28 36.35 -51.04 18.46
CA ARG A 28 35.72 -51.10 17.13
C ARG A 28 35.26 -52.53 16.81
N MET A 29 36.03 -53.53 17.21
CA MET A 29 35.69 -54.94 17.02
C MET A 29 34.46 -55.31 17.87
N ASP A 30 34.39 -54.87 19.12
CA ASP A 30 33.24 -55.08 20.01
C ASP A 30 31.97 -54.40 19.47
N ASN A 31 32.09 -53.22 18.87
CA ASN A 31 30.96 -52.55 18.20
C ASN A 31 30.52 -53.25 16.91
N VAL A 32 31.40 -53.98 16.24
CA VAL A 32 31.09 -54.74 15.01
C VAL A 32 30.55 -56.14 15.33
N ILE A 33 31.03 -56.78 16.40
CA ILE A 33 30.68 -58.15 16.79
C ILE A 33 29.50 -58.18 17.77
N GLY A 34 29.33 -57.15 18.61
CA GLY A 34 28.35 -57.08 19.70
C GLY A 34 26.87 -56.90 19.31
N GLN A 35 26.53 -56.86 18.01
CA GLN A 35 25.14 -56.72 17.54
C GLN A 35 24.69 -57.85 16.59
N THR A 36 25.19 -59.07 16.79
CA THR A 36 24.94 -60.23 15.91
C THR A 36 23.52 -60.81 15.95
N GLY A 37 22.58 -60.18 16.67
CA GLY A 37 21.17 -60.63 16.74
C GLY A 37 20.15 -59.75 16.01
N ASN A 38 20.21 -58.43 16.14
CA ASN A 38 19.15 -57.52 15.66
C ASN A 38 19.57 -56.62 14.49
N SER A 39 20.85 -56.23 14.41
CA SER A 39 21.30 -55.23 13.42
C SER A 39 21.47 -55.79 12.02
N ASN A 40 21.76 -57.10 11.89
CA ASN A 40 21.86 -57.73 10.58
C ASN A 40 20.49 -57.84 9.89
N SER A 41 19.41 -58.09 10.65
CA SER A 41 18.05 -58.19 10.12
C SER A 41 17.53 -56.82 9.68
N GLU A 42 17.68 -55.77 10.51
CA GLU A 42 17.28 -54.41 10.17
C GLU A 42 18.03 -53.87 8.94
N ILE A 43 19.33 -54.19 8.80
CA ILE A 43 20.13 -53.79 7.63
C ILE A 43 19.75 -54.60 6.38
N VAL A 44 19.35 -55.86 6.51
CA VAL A 44 18.80 -56.66 5.39
C VAL A 44 17.45 -56.10 4.96
N ASP A 45 16.55 -55.81 5.89
CA ASP A 45 15.24 -55.21 5.63
C ASP A 45 15.37 -53.82 5.00
N ALA A 46 16.28 -52.99 5.50
CA ALA A 46 16.56 -51.68 4.91
C ALA A 46 17.15 -51.77 3.49
N ARG A 47 17.68 -52.91 3.07
CA ARG A 47 18.17 -53.14 1.69
C ARG A 47 17.11 -53.79 0.81
N LEU A 48 15.98 -54.24 1.36
CA LEU A 48 14.91 -54.90 0.63
C LEU A 48 13.91 -53.85 0.08
N PRO A 49 13.89 -53.60 -1.24
CA PRO A 49 12.86 -52.76 -1.85
C PRO A 49 11.54 -53.53 -1.99
N ALA A 50 10.47 -52.83 -2.34
CA ALA A 50 9.16 -53.43 -2.63
C ALA A 50 9.18 -54.48 -3.77
N SER A 51 10.21 -54.46 -4.64
CA SER A 51 10.41 -55.46 -5.71
C SER A 51 10.95 -56.81 -5.21
N GLY A 52 11.27 -56.94 -3.92
CA GLY A 52 11.52 -58.23 -3.27
C GLY A 52 12.94 -58.79 -3.40
N THR A 53 13.89 -58.05 -3.98
CA THR A 53 15.31 -58.46 -4.05
C THR A 53 16.21 -57.46 -3.35
N ALA A 54 16.89 -57.87 -2.28
CA ALA A 54 17.72 -56.99 -1.49
C ALA A 54 18.96 -56.47 -2.26
N PHE A 55 19.24 -55.17 -2.14
CA PHE A 55 20.45 -54.56 -2.68
C PHE A 55 21.70 -54.99 -1.89
N ALA A 56 22.87 -55.00 -2.54
CA ALA A 56 24.13 -55.34 -1.88
C ALA A 56 24.45 -54.42 -0.68
N THR A 57 24.13 -53.12 -0.78
CA THR A 57 24.31 -52.12 0.28
C THR A 57 23.14 -51.13 0.29
N LEU A 58 22.90 -50.49 1.44
CA LEU A 58 21.90 -49.42 1.56
C LEU A 58 22.22 -48.24 0.63
N LYS A 59 23.51 -47.92 0.46
CA LYS A 59 23.95 -46.89 -0.49
C LYS A 59 23.50 -47.19 -1.91
N LYS A 60 23.65 -48.45 -2.36
CA LYS A 60 23.23 -48.86 -3.71
C LYS A 60 21.72 -48.73 -3.89
N ARG A 61 20.94 -49.09 -2.88
CA ARG A 61 19.49 -48.87 -2.86
C ARG A 61 19.16 -47.38 -3.00
N LEU A 62 19.70 -46.55 -2.11
CA LEU A 62 19.43 -45.12 -2.07
C LEU A 62 19.85 -44.42 -3.37
N ASP A 63 21.00 -44.78 -3.94
CA ASP A 63 21.46 -44.25 -5.22
C ASP A 63 20.53 -44.66 -6.38
N THR A 64 20.07 -45.91 -6.41
CA THR A 64 19.13 -46.41 -7.43
C THR A 64 17.76 -45.74 -7.30
N GLU A 65 17.16 -45.74 -6.11
CA GLU A 65 15.85 -45.12 -5.86
C GLU A 65 15.87 -43.61 -6.13
N ASN A 66 16.93 -42.90 -5.71
CA ASN A 66 17.09 -41.48 -6.01
C ASN A 66 17.25 -41.21 -7.51
N LYS A 67 17.91 -42.10 -8.24
CA LYS A 67 18.03 -41.99 -9.71
C LYS A 67 16.68 -42.18 -10.39
N ASP A 68 15.87 -43.13 -9.93
CA ASP A 68 14.54 -43.38 -10.49
C ASP A 68 13.58 -42.22 -10.20
N VAL A 69 13.61 -41.66 -8.99
CA VAL A 69 12.83 -40.45 -8.64
C VAL A 69 13.25 -39.25 -9.48
N ARG A 70 14.56 -39.02 -9.65
CA ARG A 70 15.07 -37.95 -10.53
C ARG A 70 14.62 -38.16 -11.98
N SER A 71 14.73 -39.38 -12.50
CA SER A 71 14.29 -39.70 -13.85
C SER A 71 12.79 -39.49 -14.04
N TYR A 72 11.97 -39.83 -13.04
CA TYR A 72 10.52 -39.57 -13.07
C TYR A 72 10.22 -38.07 -13.07
N ILE A 73 10.90 -37.29 -12.22
CA ILE A 73 10.74 -35.83 -12.17
C ILE A 73 11.20 -35.19 -13.49
N ASP A 74 12.35 -35.60 -14.02
CA ASP A 74 12.90 -35.08 -15.28
C ASP A 74 11.98 -35.41 -16.48
N ASP A 75 11.42 -36.62 -16.54
CA ASP A 75 10.44 -37.01 -17.56
C ASP A 75 9.17 -36.14 -17.47
N ARG A 76 8.65 -35.93 -16.25
CA ARG A 76 7.48 -35.07 -16.01
C ARG A 76 7.74 -33.58 -16.27
N ILE A 77 8.96 -33.08 -16.02
CA ILE A 77 9.34 -31.70 -16.36
C ILE A 77 9.54 -31.56 -17.88
N SER A 78 10.18 -32.53 -18.52
CA SER A 78 10.43 -32.52 -19.97
C SER A 78 9.13 -32.52 -20.78
N THR A 79 8.09 -33.20 -20.30
CA THR A 79 6.77 -33.26 -20.95
C THR A 79 6.01 -31.93 -20.89
N ILE A 80 6.31 -31.05 -19.91
CA ILE A 80 5.71 -29.70 -19.80
C ILE A 80 6.38 -28.72 -20.79
N GLY A 81 7.63 -28.95 -21.19
CA GLY A 81 8.36 -28.09 -22.14
C GLY A 81 8.66 -26.69 -21.56
N ASN A 82 9.19 -25.78 -22.41
CA ASN A 82 9.78 -24.48 -22.05
C ASN A 82 8.79 -23.43 -21.45
N ALA A 83 7.69 -23.86 -20.83
CA ALA A 83 6.57 -23.06 -20.28
C ALA A 83 5.92 -22.06 -21.26
N SER A 84 6.30 -22.10 -22.53
CA SER A 84 5.67 -21.35 -23.62
C SER A 84 4.59 -22.19 -24.30
N PRO A 85 3.40 -21.63 -24.57
CA PRO A 85 2.37 -22.28 -25.36
C PRO A 85 2.89 -22.72 -26.72
N LYS A 86 2.69 -24.00 -27.03
CA LYS A 86 2.94 -24.55 -28.37
C LYS A 86 1.81 -24.23 -29.35
N GLY A 87 0.66 -23.80 -28.85
CA GLY A 87 -0.48 -23.39 -29.66
C GLY A 87 -1.65 -22.87 -28.82
N ALA A 88 -2.62 -22.26 -29.50
CA ALA A 88 -3.85 -21.77 -28.91
C ALA A 88 -5.07 -22.35 -29.66
N TYR A 89 -6.10 -22.74 -28.93
CA TYR A 89 -7.33 -23.32 -29.45
C TYR A 89 -8.55 -22.58 -28.88
N ALA A 90 -9.64 -22.53 -29.63
CA ALA A 90 -10.86 -21.87 -29.16
C ALA A 90 -11.45 -22.59 -27.94
N THR A 91 -11.64 -23.91 -28.00
CA THR A 91 -12.26 -24.74 -26.95
C THR A 91 -11.42 -25.97 -26.62
N VAL A 92 -11.66 -26.59 -25.45
CA VAL A 92 -11.01 -27.86 -25.07
C VAL A 92 -11.34 -28.98 -26.07
N ALA A 93 -12.55 -28.99 -26.62
CA ALA A 93 -12.95 -29.94 -27.66
C ALA A 93 -12.12 -29.77 -28.95
N ALA A 94 -11.80 -28.54 -29.34
CA ALA A 94 -10.93 -28.28 -30.51
C ALA A 94 -9.50 -28.77 -30.27
N LEU A 95 -8.97 -28.58 -29.05
CA LEU A 95 -7.67 -29.13 -28.64
C LEU A 95 -7.68 -30.67 -28.64
N GLN A 96 -8.71 -31.28 -28.08
CA GLN A 96 -8.90 -32.74 -28.07
C GLN A 96 -9.02 -33.32 -29.49
N ALA A 97 -9.74 -32.63 -30.39
CA ALA A 97 -9.87 -33.06 -31.78
C ALA A 97 -8.55 -32.94 -32.54
N ALA A 98 -7.75 -31.90 -32.27
CA ALA A 98 -6.43 -31.73 -32.88
C ALA A 98 -5.41 -32.75 -32.38
N PHE A 99 -5.52 -33.17 -31.11
CA PHE A 99 -4.62 -34.13 -30.46
C PHE A 99 -5.41 -35.18 -29.66
N PRO A 100 -6.06 -36.14 -30.32
CA PRO A 100 -6.96 -37.11 -29.68
C PRO A 100 -6.23 -38.08 -28.75
N THR A 101 -4.96 -38.36 -29.00
CA THR A 101 -4.09 -39.20 -28.14
C THR A 101 -3.11 -38.36 -27.31
N GLY A 102 -3.34 -37.05 -27.23
CA GLY A 102 -2.44 -36.12 -26.57
C GLY A 102 -1.18 -35.75 -27.36
N THR A 103 -0.42 -34.80 -26.81
CA THR A 103 0.90 -34.38 -27.30
C THR A 103 1.68 -33.71 -26.16
N THR A 104 2.98 -33.50 -26.34
CA THR A 104 3.84 -32.87 -25.32
C THR A 104 3.77 -31.35 -25.35
N GLY A 105 3.94 -30.71 -24.19
CA GLY A 105 3.90 -29.26 -24.03
C GLY A 105 2.55 -28.71 -23.57
N ILE A 106 2.49 -27.38 -23.42
CA ILE A 106 1.29 -26.68 -22.97
C ILE A 106 0.57 -25.97 -24.13
N TYR A 107 -0.75 -25.89 -24.03
CA TYR A 107 -1.63 -25.25 -25.01
C TYR A 107 -2.62 -24.35 -24.30
N VAL A 108 -2.99 -23.23 -24.92
CA VAL A 108 -3.94 -22.27 -24.31
C VAL A 108 -5.31 -22.44 -24.94
N VAL A 109 -6.36 -22.43 -24.12
CA VAL A 109 -7.74 -22.46 -24.58
C VAL A 109 -8.36 -21.08 -24.33
N SER A 110 -8.83 -20.45 -25.40
CA SER A 110 -9.33 -19.06 -25.34
C SER A 110 -10.67 -18.92 -24.63
N ASP A 111 -11.55 -19.92 -24.73
CA ASP A 111 -12.91 -19.89 -24.16
C ASP A 111 -12.92 -19.83 -22.63
N ASP A 112 -11.94 -20.44 -21.96
CA ASP A 112 -11.81 -20.42 -20.49
C ASP A 112 -10.56 -19.69 -19.95
N GLY A 113 -9.68 -19.23 -20.84
CA GLY A 113 -8.45 -18.50 -20.51
C GLY A 113 -7.35 -19.38 -19.88
N LYS A 114 -7.54 -20.71 -19.84
CA LYS A 114 -6.62 -21.61 -19.15
C LYS A 114 -5.60 -22.21 -20.09
N TRP A 115 -4.48 -22.65 -19.52
CA TRP A 115 -3.57 -23.54 -20.22
C TRP A 115 -3.87 -25.00 -19.87
N TYR A 116 -3.55 -25.88 -20.81
CA TYR A 116 -3.81 -27.32 -20.77
C TYR A 116 -2.54 -28.08 -21.14
N TYR A 117 -2.36 -29.25 -20.51
CA TYR A 117 -1.29 -30.20 -20.80
C TYR A 117 -1.87 -31.62 -20.87
N TRP A 118 -1.19 -32.52 -21.56
CA TRP A 118 -1.56 -33.91 -21.61
C TRP A 118 -1.04 -34.66 -20.38
N SER A 119 -1.93 -35.27 -19.58
CA SER A 119 -1.56 -35.99 -18.35
C SER A 119 -0.94 -37.37 -18.60
N GLY A 120 -1.10 -37.89 -19.82
CA GLY A 120 -0.86 -39.29 -20.21
C GLY A 120 -2.15 -39.99 -20.67
N SER A 121 -3.31 -39.53 -20.21
CA SER A 121 -4.62 -40.11 -20.55
C SER A 121 -5.70 -39.08 -20.87
N THR A 122 -5.55 -37.84 -20.40
CA THR A 122 -6.54 -36.77 -20.59
C THR A 122 -5.87 -35.41 -20.73
N TRP A 123 -6.54 -34.48 -21.41
CA TRP A 123 -6.18 -33.06 -21.36
C TRP A 123 -6.57 -32.48 -20.01
N THR A 124 -5.59 -32.02 -19.23
CA THR A 124 -5.76 -31.50 -17.88
C THR A 124 -5.47 -30.00 -17.86
N SER A 125 -6.32 -29.24 -17.18
CA SER A 125 -6.12 -27.80 -17.01
C SER A 125 -5.03 -27.52 -15.97
N GLY A 126 -4.09 -26.64 -16.30
CA GLY A 126 -3.04 -26.17 -15.41
C GLY A 126 -3.31 -24.82 -14.74
N GLY A 127 -4.51 -24.26 -14.93
CA GLY A 127 -4.93 -22.98 -14.35
C GLY A 127 -4.98 -21.84 -15.37
N GLN A 128 -5.24 -20.62 -14.89
CA GLN A 128 -5.34 -19.42 -15.72
C GLN A 128 -3.97 -19.09 -16.36
N TYR A 129 -3.95 -18.92 -17.68
CA TYR A 129 -2.72 -18.60 -18.43
C TYR A 129 -2.53 -17.08 -18.59
N GLN A 130 -3.62 -16.39 -18.90
CA GLN A 130 -3.71 -14.93 -18.90
C GLN A 130 -5.08 -14.59 -18.32
N SER A 131 -5.12 -13.86 -17.20
CA SER A 131 -6.38 -13.26 -16.78
C SER A 131 -6.83 -12.34 -17.91
N SER A 132 -7.98 -12.60 -18.53
CA SER A 132 -8.62 -11.59 -19.35
C SER A 132 -8.78 -10.35 -18.49
N GLY A 133 -8.12 -9.25 -18.85
CA GLY A 133 -8.33 -7.98 -18.17
C GLY A 133 -9.83 -7.70 -18.12
N ILE A 134 -10.33 -7.25 -16.97
CA ILE A 134 -11.73 -6.85 -16.85
C ILE A 134 -11.96 -5.72 -17.85
N ALA A 135 -12.81 -5.96 -18.85
CA ALA A 135 -13.16 -4.92 -19.81
C ALA A 135 -13.80 -3.74 -19.05
N ASN A 136 -13.55 -2.51 -19.52
CA ASN A 136 -14.06 -1.32 -18.87
C ASN A 136 -15.59 -1.41 -18.73
N GLY A 137 -16.10 -1.36 -17.50
CA GLY A 137 -17.54 -1.50 -17.19
C GLY A 137 -18.12 -2.92 -17.17
N ALA A 138 -17.31 -3.98 -17.30
CA ALA A 138 -17.83 -5.36 -17.33
C ALA A 138 -18.27 -5.91 -15.96
N VAL A 139 -17.68 -5.38 -14.87
CA VAL A 139 -18.12 -5.64 -13.49
C VAL A 139 -19.16 -4.58 -13.13
N THR A 140 -20.41 -5.00 -13.08
CA THR A 140 -21.53 -4.16 -12.65
C THR A 140 -21.87 -4.49 -11.18
N PRO A 141 -22.46 -3.56 -10.43
CA PRO A 141 -22.85 -3.80 -9.02
C PRO A 141 -23.69 -5.06 -8.83
N GLU A 142 -24.55 -5.39 -9.80
CA GLU A 142 -25.44 -6.56 -9.76
C GLU A 142 -24.69 -7.90 -9.90
N LYS A 143 -23.42 -7.86 -10.33
CA LYS A 143 -22.54 -9.03 -10.46
C LYS A 143 -21.63 -9.22 -9.24
N THR A 144 -21.86 -8.47 -8.16
CA THR A 144 -21.03 -8.48 -6.95
C THR A 144 -21.89 -8.52 -5.69
N ASP A 145 -21.47 -9.29 -4.69
CA ASP A 145 -22.16 -9.46 -3.40
C ASP A 145 -21.74 -8.41 -2.35
N PHE A 146 -20.52 -7.87 -2.46
CA PHE A 146 -20.04 -6.77 -1.62
C PHE A 146 -20.65 -5.41 -2.01
N ALA A 147 -21.22 -5.28 -3.22
CA ALA A 147 -21.89 -4.06 -3.66
C ALA A 147 -23.37 -3.99 -3.25
N GLU A 148 -23.94 -4.98 -2.57
CA GLU A 148 -25.32 -4.89 -2.06
C GLU A 148 -25.53 -3.75 -1.04
N ARG A 149 -24.44 -3.18 -0.49
CA ARG A 149 -24.51 -1.94 0.29
C ARG A 149 -24.91 -0.70 -0.52
N TYR A 150 -25.02 -0.79 -1.84
CA TYR A 150 -25.43 0.30 -2.74
C TYR A 150 -26.92 0.26 -3.14
N LYS A 151 -27.82 -0.32 -2.32
CA LYS A 151 -29.26 0.03 -2.40
C LYS A 151 -29.56 1.49 -2.00
N SER A 152 -28.57 2.25 -1.55
CA SER A 152 -28.64 3.70 -1.52
C SER A 152 -28.27 4.26 -2.89
N ALA A 153 -29.17 5.10 -3.44
CA ALA A 153 -29.02 5.81 -4.70
C ALA A 153 -27.57 6.21 -5.01
N ASN A 154 -27.16 6.05 -6.28
CA ASN A 154 -25.88 6.53 -6.77
C ASN A 154 -25.74 8.05 -6.55
N LEU A 155 -25.08 8.42 -5.44
CA LEU A 155 -24.81 9.81 -5.02
C LEU A 155 -23.60 10.42 -5.77
N LEU A 156 -23.05 9.74 -6.78
CA LEU A 156 -21.77 10.06 -7.42
C LEU A 156 -21.88 10.37 -8.92
N ASN A 157 -23.07 10.68 -9.45
CA ASN A 157 -23.15 11.32 -10.77
C ASN A 157 -22.94 12.84 -10.62
N PRO A 158 -21.90 13.45 -11.20
CA PRO A 158 -21.68 14.90 -11.14
C PRO A 158 -22.80 15.73 -11.80
N ALA A 159 -23.74 15.10 -12.51
CA ALA A 159 -24.97 15.75 -12.99
C ALA A 159 -26.06 15.91 -11.90
N LEU A 160 -25.90 15.31 -10.72
CA LEU A 160 -26.88 15.32 -9.62
C LEU A 160 -26.23 15.85 -8.33
N VAL A 161 -26.05 17.17 -8.26
CA VAL A 161 -25.82 17.86 -6.98
C VAL A 161 -27.12 17.78 -6.17
N LEU A 162 -27.23 16.77 -5.30
CA LEU A 162 -28.35 16.65 -4.38
C LEU A 162 -28.19 17.70 -3.27
N MET A 163 -28.84 18.85 -3.41
CA MET A 163 -28.99 19.81 -2.33
C MET A 163 -29.83 19.17 -1.22
N LYS A 164 -29.19 18.70 -0.13
CA LYS A 164 -29.91 18.38 1.11
C LYS A 164 -30.43 19.70 1.71
N THR A 165 -31.65 20.09 1.36
CA THR A 165 -32.40 21.07 2.16
C THR A 165 -33.15 20.31 3.25
N LYS A 166 -33.14 20.85 4.48
CA LYS A 166 -33.96 20.35 5.59
C LYS A 166 -35.44 20.35 5.16
N PRO A 167 -36.26 19.34 5.53
CA PRO A 167 -37.69 19.44 5.31
C PRO A 167 -38.22 20.63 6.12
N VAL A 168 -38.88 21.57 5.44
CA VAL A 168 -39.72 22.58 6.07
C VAL A 168 -41.02 21.87 6.41
N THR A 169 -41.16 21.44 7.66
CA THR A 169 -42.48 21.05 8.18
C THR A 169 -43.31 22.32 8.32
N THR A 170 -44.42 22.37 7.59
CA THR A 170 -45.50 23.31 7.83
C THR A 170 -46.19 22.93 9.15
N THR A 171 -46.68 23.95 9.85
CA THR A 171 -47.41 23.93 11.13
C THR A 171 -46.56 23.83 12.41
N GLY A 172 -46.78 24.79 13.30
CA GLY A 172 -46.00 24.99 14.51
C GLY A 172 -46.13 23.83 15.50
N ALA A 173 -45.05 23.10 15.68
CA ALA A 173 -44.74 22.34 16.89
C ALA A 173 -43.21 22.22 17.00
N ALA A 174 -42.69 22.30 18.23
CA ALA A 174 -41.27 22.28 18.56
C ALA A 174 -40.55 21.00 18.05
N PRO A 175 -39.23 21.04 17.78
CA PRO A 175 -38.52 19.91 17.21
C PRO A 175 -38.29 18.82 18.27
N ASP A 176 -38.89 17.65 18.07
CA ASP A 176 -38.44 16.42 18.72
C ASP A 176 -37.33 15.78 17.86
N GLN A 177 -36.30 15.31 18.54
CA GLN A 177 -35.10 14.71 17.97
C GLN A 177 -35.38 13.24 17.65
N THR A 178 -35.83 12.94 16.44
CA THR A 178 -35.71 11.59 15.87
C THR A 178 -35.50 11.68 14.36
N GLU A 179 -34.32 11.23 13.90
CA GLU A 179 -34.03 11.03 12.49
C GLU A 179 -34.91 9.88 11.94
N ALA A 180 -36.04 10.23 11.34
CA ALA A 180 -36.81 9.29 10.53
C ALA A 180 -36.28 9.30 9.09
N GLN A 181 -35.59 8.21 8.72
CA GLN A 181 -35.38 7.83 7.33
C GLN A 181 -36.75 7.62 6.67
N ASN A 182 -37.12 8.49 5.73
CA ASN A 182 -38.21 8.21 4.79
C ASN A 182 -37.66 8.24 3.36
N SER A 183 -37.53 7.03 2.82
CA SER A 183 -37.47 6.73 1.40
C SER A 183 -38.75 7.22 0.72
N ASN A 184 -38.70 8.37 0.03
CA ASN A 184 -39.43 8.67 -1.21
C ASN A 184 -39.10 10.09 -1.72
N ASN A 185 -38.42 10.10 -2.85
CA ASN A 185 -37.97 11.18 -3.76
C ASN A 185 -38.93 12.40 -3.97
N THR A 186 -38.83 13.50 -3.19
CA THR A 186 -39.70 14.70 -3.36
C THR A 186 -39.03 16.06 -3.05
N LEU A 187 -37.89 16.40 -3.65
CA LEU A 187 -37.31 17.76 -3.53
C LEU A 187 -37.21 18.46 -4.90
N PRO A 188 -37.47 19.78 -4.98
CA PRO A 188 -37.23 20.58 -6.18
C PRO A 188 -35.78 20.48 -6.65
N TYR A 189 -35.55 20.40 -7.95
CA TYR A 189 -34.19 20.37 -8.50
C TYR A 189 -34.08 21.11 -9.84
N LEU A 190 -32.88 21.64 -10.12
CA LEU A 190 -32.51 22.24 -11.41
C LEU A 190 -31.25 21.55 -11.95
N VAL A 191 -31.30 21.09 -13.20
CA VAL A 191 -30.22 20.35 -13.85
C VAL A 191 -29.90 20.95 -15.21
N ASN A 192 -28.61 21.14 -15.52
CA ASN A 192 -28.14 21.43 -16.88
C ASN A 192 -27.91 20.11 -17.61
N THR A 193 -28.59 19.90 -18.73
CA THR A 193 -28.52 18.66 -19.52
C THR A 193 -27.55 18.72 -20.70
N GLY A 194 -26.75 19.79 -20.78
CA GLY A 194 -25.84 20.05 -21.91
C GLY A 194 -26.43 21.02 -22.93
N SER A 195 -25.57 21.58 -23.78
CA SER A 195 -25.94 22.52 -24.86
C SER A 195 -26.79 23.70 -24.38
N ASN A 196 -26.47 24.24 -23.20
CA ASN A 196 -27.19 25.34 -22.52
C ASN A 196 -28.68 25.05 -22.23
N THR A 197 -29.07 23.78 -22.15
CA THR A 197 -30.44 23.37 -21.84
C THR A 197 -30.57 23.01 -20.37
N TYR A 198 -31.64 23.49 -19.73
CA TYR A 198 -31.89 23.35 -18.31
C TYR A 198 -33.26 22.74 -18.06
N ILE A 199 -33.32 21.88 -17.05
CA ILE A 199 -34.51 21.19 -16.56
C ILE A 199 -34.75 21.61 -15.11
N LEU A 200 -35.88 22.24 -14.85
CA LEU A 200 -36.37 22.56 -13.50
C LEU A 200 -37.53 21.62 -13.16
N SER A 201 -37.36 20.75 -12.18
CA SER A 201 -38.42 19.89 -11.66
C SER A 201 -38.99 20.45 -10.37
N LEU A 202 -40.31 20.66 -10.37
CA LEU A 202 -41.08 21.11 -9.22
C LEU A 202 -42.17 20.06 -8.95
N PRO A 203 -41.87 18.99 -8.20
CA PRO A 203 -42.86 17.95 -7.90
C PRO A 203 -44.10 18.54 -7.21
N GLY A 204 -45.27 18.40 -7.83
CA GLY A 204 -46.55 18.96 -7.34
C GLY A 204 -46.98 20.30 -7.96
N ALA A 205 -46.18 20.89 -8.85
CA ALA A 205 -46.59 22.08 -9.60
C ALA A 205 -47.71 21.77 -10.62
N SER A 206 -48.70 22.65 -10.73
CA SER A 206 -49.72 22.59 -11.78
C SER A 206 -49.26 23.35 -13.03
N SER A 207 -49.89 23.05 -14.18
CA SER A 207 -49.70 23.81 -15.43
C SER A 207 -50.12 25.29 -15.33
N SER A 208 -50.72 25.71 -14.21
CA SER A 208 -51.12 27.09 -13.91
C SER A 208 -49.96 27.95 -13.41
N LEU A 209 -48.82 27.35 -13.05
CA LEU A 209 -47.65 28.06 -12.56
C LEU A 209 -46.91 28.74 -13.72
N TYR A 210 -46.96 30.08 -13.76
CA TYR A 210 -46.32 30.86 -14.81
C TYR A 210 -44.84 31.09 -14.48
N ILE A 211 -43.94 30.44 -15.23
CA ILE A 211 -42.49 30.56 -15.06
C ILE A 211 -41.87 31.33 -16.24
N ARG A 212 -41.00 32.30 -15.96
CA ARG A 212 -40.15 32.97 -16.96
C ARG A 212 -38.69 32.86 -16.59
N ALA A 213 -37.80 32.73 -17.58
CA ALA A 213 -36.36 32.87 -17.39
C ALA A 213 -35.88 34.14 -18.11
N ALA A 214 -35.24 35.09 -17.41
CA ALA A 214 -34.53 36.19 -18.06
C ALA A 214 -33.05 35.85 -18.20
N VAL A 215 -32.45 36.06 -19.37
CA VAL A 215 -31.01 35.86 -19.61
C VAL A 215 -30.29 37.20 -19.70
N TYR A 216 -29.08 37.30 -19.13
CA TYR A 216 -28.32 38.55 -19.04
C TYR A 216 -27.14 38.61 -20.01
N LEU A 217 -26.99 39.74 -20.70
CA LEU A 217 -25.76 40.07 -21.43
C LEU A 217 -24.73 40.74 -20.50
N PRO A 218 -23.43 40.72 -20.85
CA PRO A 218 -22.41 41.47 -20.12
C PRO A 218 -22.71 42.96 -19.97
N SER A 219 -23.50 43.54 -20.89
CA SER A 219 -23.94 44.94 -20.92
C SER A 219 -25.19 45.22 -20.07
N GLY A 220 -25.75 44.24 -19.36
CA GLY A 220 -26.87 44.40 -18.43
C GLY A 220 -28.27 44.30 -19.04
N TYR A 221 -28.38 44.12 -20.36
CA TYR A 221 -29.67 43.90 -21.04
C TYR A 221 -30.19 42.47 -20.79
N SER A 222 -31.51 42.32 -20.64
CA SER A 222 -32.17 41.03 -20.44
C SER A 222 -33.23 40.72 -21.50
N THR A 223 -33.37 39.44 -21.86
CA THR A 223 -34.45 38.94 -22.73
C THR A 223 -35.18 37.79 -22.03
N ASN A 224 -36.48 37.65 -22.30
CA ASN A 224 -37.33 36.64 -21.67
C ASN A 224 -37.38 35.36 -22.51
N ILE A 225 -37.19 34.22 -21.84
CA ILE A 225 -37.36 32.87 -22.36
C ILE A 225 -38.55 32.25 -21.63
N VAL A 226 -39.49 31.68 -22.39
CA VAL A 226 -40.65 30.97 -21.85
C VAL A 226 -40.32 29.48 -21.80
N PRO A 227 -40.23 28.86 -20.61
CA PRO A 227 -40.01 27.43 -20.49
C PRO A 227 -41.20 26.62 -21.00
N THR A 228 -40.91 25.42 -21.50
CA THR A 228 -41.93 24.42 -21.86
C THR A 228 -42.20 23.50 -20.67
N TYR A 229 -43.48 23.29 -20.33
CA TYR A 229 -43.90 22.48 -19.18
C TYR A 229 -44.38 21.08 -19.61
N ASN A 230 -43.91 20.04 -18.92
CA ASN A 230 -44.37 18.67 -19.08
C ASN A 230 -44.32 17.92 -17.74
N ASN A 231 -45.47 17.47 -17.21
CA ASN A 231 -45.61 16.64 -16.00
C ASN A 231 -44.71 17.04 -14.81
N GLY A 232 -44.83 18.28 -14.33
CA GLY A 232 -44.08 18.78 -13.18
C GLY A 232 -42.66 19.26 -13.51
N VAL A 233 -42.28 19.26 -14.79
CA VAL A 233 -40.93 19.58 -15.27
C VAL A 233 -40.98 20.72 -16.29
N PHE A 234 -40.17 21.76 -16.06
CA PHE A 234 -39.99 22.89 -16.96
C PHE A 234 -38.65 22.79 -17.69
N ASN A 235 -38.66 22.94 -19.02
CA ASN A 235 -37.48 22.88 -19.87
C ASN A 235 -37.26 24.20 -20.59
N PHE A 236 -36.03 24.73 -20.56
CA PHE A 236 -35.66 25.94 -21.30
C PHE A 236 -34.20 25.88 -21.76
N THR A 237 -33.90 26.54 -22.89
CA THR A 237 -32.55 26.60 -23.47
C THR A 237 -32.07 28.04 -23.50
N ILE A 238 -30.87 28.28 -22.99
CA ILE A 238 -30.21 29.59 -22.99
C ILE A 238 -29.41 29.72 -24.29
N PRO A 239 -29.67 30.74 -25.13
CA PRO A 239 -28.85 30.98 -26.32
C PRO A 239 -27.38 31.26 -25.95
N GLY A 240 -26.45 31.01 -26.86
CA GLY A 240 -25.03 31.35 -26.64
C GLY A 240 -24.81 32.87 -26.53
N GLY A 241 -23.93 33.30 -25.63
CA GLY A 241 -23.54 34.72 -25.46
C GLY A 241 -24.05 35.41 -24.19
N TYR A 242 -24.83 34.74 -23.36
CA TYR A 242 -25.37 35.27 -22.09
C TYR A 242 -24.53 34.81 -20.88
N THR A 243 -24.43 35.64 -19.84
CA THR A 243 -23.57 35.44 -18.66
C THR A 243 -24.32 34.96 -17.41
N GLY A 244 -25.63 34.72 -17.51
CA GLY A 244 -26.45 34.21 -16.42
C GLY A 244 -27.95 34.30 -16.73
N PHE A 245 -28.78 33.79 -15.82
CA PHE A 245 -30.24 33.88 -15.93
C PHE A 245 -30.92 34.05 -14.57
N ARG A 246 -32.19 34.48 -14.58
CA ARG A 246 -33.06 34.64 -13.41
C ARG A 246 -34.40 33.98 -13.67
N ILE A 247 -34.98 33.32 -12.67
CA ILE A 247 -36.30 32.66 -12.78
C ILE A 247 -37.35 33.47 -12.02
N PHE A 248 -38.50 33.70 -12.64
CA PHE A 248 -39.65 34.38 -12.06
C PHE A 248 -40.86 33.46 -11.96
N THR A 249 -41.65 33.64 -10.91
CA THR A 249 -42.91 32.90 -10.69
C THR A 249 -44.08 33.86 -10.43
N ASP A 250 -44.43 34.73 -11.40
CA ASP A 250 -45.77 35.33 -11.51
C ASP A 250 -46.00 35.98 -12.90
N SER A 251 -47.29 36.10 -13.23
CA SER A 251 -47.93 36.71 -14.39
C SER A 251 -48.05 38.25 -14.36
N SER A 252 -47.77 38.92 -13.25
CA SER A 252 -47.85 40.38 -13.15
C SER A 252 -46.50 41.00 -12.75
N PHE A 253 -46.05 42.01 -13.48
CA PHE A 253 -44.76 42.69 -13.30
C PHE A 253 -44.63 43.49 -11.98
N THR A 254 -45.51 43.25 -11.00
CA THR A 254 -45.73 44.15 -9.87
C THR A 254 -45.35 43.59 -8.50
N ASP A 255 -45.17 42.28 -8.32
CA ASP A 255 -44.75 41.71 -7.03
C ASP A 255 -43.60 40.71 -7.19
N TYR A 256 -42.40 41.13 -6.77
CA TYR A 256 -41.15 40.43 -7.00
C TYR A 256 -40.86 39.37 -5.91
N ALA A 257 -41.22 38.12 -6.16
CA ALA A 257 -40.56 36.97 -5.53
C ALA A 257 -39.41 36.49 -6.45
N ASN A 258 -38.21 37.03 -6.27
CA ASN A 258 -37.05 36.70 -7.09
C ASN A 258 -36.32 35.48 -6.52
N ALA A 259 -36.11 34.44 -7.33
CA ALA A 259 -35.07 33.43 -7.10
C ALA A 259 -33.93 33.69 -8.08
N ASP A 260 -32.84 34.30 -7.57
CA ASP A 260 -31.66 34.63 -8.37
C ASP A 260 -30.71 33.44 -8.39
N LEU A 261 -30.47 32.86 -9.58
CA LEU A 261 -29.45 31.84 -9.80
C LEU A 261 -28.44 32.32 -10.85
N MET A 262 -27.42 33.04 -10.42
CA MET A 262 -26.38 33.55 -11.32
C MET A 262 -25.36 32.45 -11.64
N VAL A 263 -25.21 32.11 -12.94
CA VAL A 263 -24.28 31.11 -13.43
C VAL A 263 -23.24 31.77 -14.36
N SER A 264 -22.26 32.47 -13.80
CA SER A 264 -20.97 32.64 -14.49
C SER A 264 -19.80 32.90 -13.53
N SER A 265 -18.63 32.37 -13.90
CA SER A 265 -17.36 32.46 -13.18
C SER A 265 -16.67 33.82 -13.25
N ASN A 266 -17.25 34.83 -13.89
CA ASN A 266 -16.54 36.05 -14.31
C ASN A 266 -17.10 37.36 -13.73
N TRP A 267 -18.00 37.32 -12.75
CA TRP A 267 -18.57 38.54 -12.14
C TRP A 267 -17.74 39.04 -10.94
N LYS A 268 -17.31 40.31 -10.96
CA LYS A 268 -16.48 40.98 -9.93
C LYS A 268 -17.19 42.18 -9.28
N GLY A 269 -18.46 42.04 -8.88
CA GLY A 269 -19.19 43.09 -8.15
C GLY A 269 -19.40 42.74 -6.67
N THR A 270 -19.38 43.74 -5.79
CA THR A 270 -19.78 43.62 -4.37
C THR A 270 -21.29 43.84 -4.24
N HIS A 271 -22.01 42.97 -3.53
CA HIS A 271 -23.45 43.18 -3.26
C HIS A 271 -23.66 43.78 -1.86
N GLU A 272 -24.14 45.02 -1.81
CA GLU A 272 -24.89 45.56 -0.68
C GLU A 272 -26.32 45.01 -0.71
N GLN A 273 -26.86 44.69 0.47
CA GLN A 273 -28.15 44.05 0.67
C GLN A 273 -29.18 45.13 1.06
N TYR A 274 -30.08 45.51 0.15
CA TYR A 274 -31.26 46.30 0.50
C TYR A 274 -32.40 45.35 0.86
N GLY A 275 -32.76 45.30 2.13
CA GLY A 275 -33.91 44.55 2.63
C GLY A 275 -35.20 45.35 2.49
N LEU A 276 -36.32 44.65 2.32
CA LEU A 276 -37.64 45.06 2.79
C LEU A 276 -38.47 43.79 3.08
N GLU A 277 -39.00 43.75 4.29
CA GLU A 277 -39.81 42.67 4.84
C GLU A 277 -41.26 42.78 4.33
N THR A 278 -41.86 41.67 3.90
CA THR A 278 -43.22 41.22 4.33
C THR A 278 -43.58 39.86 3.70
N ASN A 279 -44.04 38.98 4.59
CA ASN A 279 -44.62 37.63 4.48
C ASN A 279 -44.76 36.94 3.09
N THR A 280 -44.02 35.83 2.90
CA THR A 280 -44.54 34.42 2.81
C THR A 280 -43.43 33.41 2.42
N ILE A 281 -42.20 33.84 2.11
CA ILE A 281 -41.04 32.94 1.99
C ILE A 281 -39.90 33.51 2.83
N LYS A 282 -39.77 33.05 4.08
CA LYS A 282 -38.63 33.43 4.92
C LYS A 282 -37.35 32.85 4.32
N ASN A 283 -36.58 33.73 3.68
CA ASN A 283 -35.13 33.69 3.54
C ASN A 283 -34.52 32.30 3.37
N LEU A 284 -34.49 31.80 2.14
CA LEU A 284 -33.43 30.86 1.74
C LEU A 284 -32.11 31.65 1.67
N LYS A 285 -31.55 32.00 2.82
CA LYS A 285 -30.12 32.33 2.90
C LYS A 285 -29.39 31.02 2.64
N LEU A 286 -29.08 30.74 1.38
CA LEU A 286 -28.03 29.81 1.04
C LEU A 286 -26.76 30.37 1.68
N PRO A 287 -26.16 29.71 2.69
CA PRO A 287 -24.78 30.04 2.99
C PRO A 287 -24.00 29.81 1.68
N PRO A 288 -23.11 30.71 1.26
CA PRO A 288 -22.22 30.41 0.15
C PRO A 288 -21.51 29.10 0.50
N VAL A 289 -21.83 28.02 -0.21
CA VAL A 289 -21.09 26.77 -0.11
C VAL A 289 -19.72 27.10 -0.68
N LYS A 290 -18.73 27.22 0.20
CA LYS A 290 -17.36 27.43 -0.22
C LYS A 290 -16.91 26.17 -0.97
N SER A 291 -16.20 26.32 -2.08
CA SER A 291 -15.67 25.18 -2.86
C SER A 291 -14.90 24.19 -1.97
N SER A 292 -14.28 24.68 -0.90
CA SER A 292 -13.56 23.91 0.11
C SER A 292 -14.37 22.78 0.76
N ASP A 293 -15.68 22.96 0.95
CA ASP A 293 -16.51 22.03 1.71
C ASP A 293 -16.96 20.82 0.84
N ILE A 294 -17.03 21.04 -0.48
CA ILE A 294 -17.28 20.00 -1.49
C ILE A 294 -16.01 19.16 -1.69
N ASP A 295 -14.86 19.82 -1.82
CA ASP A 295 -13.56 19.16 -1.96
C ASP A 295 -13.24 18.28 -0.74
N ALA A 296 -13.54 18.74 0.47
CA ALA A 296 -13.33 17.95 1.70
C ALA A 296 -14.17 16.66 1.74
N SER A 297 -15.42 16.73 1.27
CA SER A 297 -16.36 15.60 1.28
C SER A 297 -15.99 14.54 0.23
N ILE A 298 -15.54 14.97 -0.95
CA ILE A 298 -15.05 14.09 -2.02
C ILE A 298 -13.70 13.47 -1.65
N ASN A 299 -12.77 14.26 -1.13
CA ASN A 299 -11.46 13.75 -0.71
C ASN A 299 -11.58 12.70 0.40
N LYS A 300 -12.51 12.86 1.34
CA LYS A 300 -12.80 11.86 2.38
C LYS A 300 -13.27 10.51 1.83
N LEU A 301 -13.93 10.50 0.66
CA LEU A 301 -14.47 9.29 0.03
C LEU A 301 -13.43 8.54 -0.80
N PHE A 302 -12.46 9.23 -1.39
CA PHE A 302 -11.51 8.63 -2.36
C PHE A 302 -10.05 8.65 -1.92
N ASN A 303 -9.70 9.39 -0.87
CA ASN A 303 -8.34 9.47 -0.35
C ASN A 303 -8.27 8.93 1.10
N PRO A 304 -7.76 7.71 1.32
CA PRO A 304 -7.75 7.09 2.64
C PRO A 304 -6.83 7.80 3.64
N LEU A 305 -5.95 8.69 3.16
CA LEU A 305 -5.09 9.53 4.00
C LEU A 305 -5.77 10.82 4.46
N TYR A 306 -6.91 11.20 3.88
CA TYR A 306 -7.50 12.51 4.13
C TYR A 306 -7.91 12.69 5.60
N ALA A 307 -7.48 13.81 6.22
CA ALA A 307 -7.77 14.16 7.61
C ALA A 307 -7.31 13.12 8.67
N LYS A 308 -6.36 12.26 8.30
CA LYS A 308 -5.77 11.26 9.20
C LYS A 308 -4.70 11.86 10.11
N LYS A 309 -4.44 11.20 11.23
CA LYS A 309 -3.39 11.58 12.18
C LYS A 309 -2.14 10.74 11.97
N ILE A 310 -0.99 11.36 11.76
CA ILE A 310 0.28 10.69 11.49
C ILE A 310 1.40 11.18 12.40
N ALA A 311 2.27 10.29 12.85
CA ALA A 311 3.50 10.62 13.55
C ALA A 311 4.71 10.10 12.79
N TRP A 312 5.79 10.88 12.78
CA TRP A 312 7.05 10.56 12.10
C TRP A 312 8.20 10.48 13.08
N PHE A 313 9.01 9.43 12.99
CA PHE A 313 10.34 9.37 13.62
C PHE A 313 11.40 9.19 12.53
N GLY A 314 12.58 9.78 12.72
CA GLY A 314 13.64 9.63 11.72
C GLY A 314 14.87 10.49 11.95
N ASP A 315 15.67 10.58 10.90
CA ASP A 315 16.92 11.33 10.83
C ASP A 315 16.77 12.56 9.90
N SER A 316 17.88 13.10 9.37
CA SER A 316 17.90 14.28 8.49
C SER A 316 17.14 14.12 7.18
N ILE A 317 16.82 12.89 6.78
CA ILE A 317 16.06 12.61 5.55
C ILE A 317 14.55 12.74 5.84
N THR A 318 14.14 12.56 7.10
CA THR A 318 12.77 12.84 7.56
C THR A 318 12.67 14.26 8.15
N ASP A 319 13.75 14.78 8.74
CA ASP A 319 13.85 16.05 9.47
C ASP A 319 14.28 17.23 8.58
N VAL A 320 13.38 17.72 7.72
CA VAL A 320 13.50 19.07 7.14
C VAL A 320 12.10 19.66 6.92
N ILE A 321 11.86 20.82 7.54
CA ILE A 321 10.65 21.60 7.35
C ILE A 321 10.56 22.06 5.88
N ASN A 322 9.39 21.90 5.26
CA ASN A 322 9.05 22.32 3.89
C ASN A 322 9.59 21.49 2.72
N LYS A 323 10.23 20.33 2.93
CA LYS A 323 10.82 19.55 1.81
C LYS A 323 10.60 18.04 1.85
N THR A 324 10.47 17.43 3.03
CA THR A 324 10.44 15.97 3.17
C THR A 324 9.05 15.38 2.99
N TRP A 325 8.97 14.05 2.88
CA TRP A 325 7.69 13.32 2.92
C TRP A 325 6.88 13.62 4.18
N ALA A 326 7.54 13.84 5.32
CA ALA A 326 6.89 14.12 6.59
C ALA A 326 6.21 15.49 6.62
N TYR A 327 6.60 16.39 5.70
CA TYR A 327 5.96 17.68 5.49
C TYR A 327 4.92 17.63 4.36
N HIS A 328 5.33 17.22 3.15
CA HIS A 328 4.47 17.35 1.97
C HIS A 328 3.27 16.41 2.01
N ILE A 329 3.45 15.16 2.44
CA ILE A 329 2.37 14.18 2.42
C ILE A 329 1.24 14.63 3.37
N PRO A 330 1.50 15.03 4.62
CA PRO A 330 0.45 15.56 5.46
C PRO A 330 -0.23 16.81 4.89
N LEU A 331 0.54 17.74 4.33
CA LEU A 331 0.02 18.98 3.77
C LEU A 331 -0.99 18.72 2.64
N VAL A 332 -0.63 17.89 1.66
CA VAL A 332 -1.51 17.62 0.49
C VAL A 332 -2.71 16.74 0.84
N ASN A 333 -2.64 15.99 1.94
CA ASN A 333 -3.72 15.12 2.42
C ASN A 333 -4.50 15.72 3.60
N ASN A 334 -4.24 16.97 3.99
CA ASN A 334 -4.86 17.62 5.16
C ASN A 334 -4.76 16.78 6.45
N MET A 335 -3.61 16.14 6.69
CA MET A 335 -3.38 15.28 7.86
C MET A 335 -2.89 16.10 9.07
N ASP A 336 -3.28 15.68 10.27
CA ASP A 336 -2.67 16.12 11.54
C ASP A 336 -1.35 15.38 11.73
N SER A 337 -0.24 16.07 11.50
CA SER A 337 1.12 15.51 11.52
C SER A 337 1.95 16.04 12.68
N ILE A 338 2.69 15.14 13.32
CA ILE A 338 3.75 15.47 14.27
C ILE A 338 5.03 14.76 13.84
N SER A 339 6.16 15.47 13.85
CA SER A 339 7.48 14.88 13.57
C SER A 339 8.37 14.95 14.81
N TYR A 340 9.00 13.81 15.10
CA TYR A 340 10.07 13.63 16.08
C TYR A 340 11.39 13.25 15.40
N ALA A 341 11.49 13.47 14.09
CA ALA A 341 12.73 13.28 13.37
C ALA A 341 13.76 14.34 13.79
N VAL A 342 15.02 13.92 13.93
CA VAL A 342 16.11 14.83 14.29
C VAL A 342 17.33 14.52 13.43
N ALA A 343 17.89 15.53 12.78
CA ALA A 343 19.08 15.42 11.96
C ALA A 343 20.22 14.68 12.69
N GLY A 344 20.90 13.79 11.96
CA GLY A 344 21.96 12.95 12.52
C GLY A 344 21.48 11.84 13.46
N SER A 345 20.18 11.60 13.65
CA SER A 345 19.75 10.52 14.54
C SER A 345 20.15 9.14 14.04
N ALA A 346 20.68 8.32 14.94
CA ALA A 346 20.85 6.88 14.75
C ALA A 346 19.63 6.11 15.26
N ILE A 347 19.43 4.86 14.85
CA ILE A 347 18.44 3.97 15.48
C ILE A 347 18.96 3.52 16.84
N SER A 348 20.21 3.08 16.89
CA SER A 348 20.80 2.50 18.11
C SER A 348 21.20 3.57 19.11
N TYR A 349 21.26 3.17 20.38
CA TYR A 349 21.93 3.97 21.39
C TYR A 349 23.42 4.03 21.06
N LEU A 350 24.03 5.18 21.32
CA LEU A 350 25.48 5.27 21.35
C LEU A 350 25.99 4.45 22.56
N PRO A 351 26.87 3.45 22.37
CA PRO A 351 27.39 2.66 23.47
C PRO A 351 28.10 3.53 24.51
N SER A 352 27.99 3.15 25.78
CA SER A 352 28.64 3.86 26.90
C SER A 352 30.15 3.97 26.66
N GLY A 353 30.70 5.17 26.88
CA GLY A 353 32.12 5.47 26.68
C GLY A 353 32.50 5.85 25.25
N GLN A 354 31.56 5.80 24.29
CA GLN A 354 31.78 6.35 22.96
C GLN A 354 31.22 7.76 22.86
N THR A 355 31.83 8.59 22.00
CA THR A 355 31.45 9.99 21.80
C THR A 355 31.29 10.30 20.33
N THR A 356 30.29 11.12 20.02
CA THR A 356 30.07 11.71 18.71
C THR A 356 29.33 13.04 18.90
N THR A 357 29.42 13.93 17.92
CA THR A 357 28.71 15.22 17.92
C THR A 357 27.19 15.06 17.77
N GLU A 358 26.70 13.88 17.37
CA GLU A 358 25.30 13.59 17.08
C GLU A 358 24.83 12.38 17.89
N THR A 359 24.28 12.63 19.09
CA THR A 359 23.86 11.59 20.05
C THR A 359 22.37 11.29 20.03
N ASN A 360 21.61 11.95 19.15
CA ASN A 360 20.17 11.72 19.03
C ASN A 360 19.89 10.30 18.53
N CYS A 361 18.84 9.71 19.09
CA CYS A 361 18.53 8.29 18.91
C CYS A 361 17.02 8.11 18.71
N ILE A 362 16.64 7.45 17.62
CA ILE A 362 15.25 7.17 17.26
C ILE A 362 14.61 6.24 18.30
N THR A 363 15.34 5.25 18.82
CA THR A 363 14.82 4.35 19.87
C THR A 363 14.45 5.14 21.12
N LYS A 364 15.28 6.11 21.52
CA LYS A 364 15.01 6.96 22.69
C LYS A 364 13.83 7.91 22.44
N ALA A 365 13.68 8.43 21.22
CA ALA A 365 12.53 9.23 20.84
C ALA A 365 11.22 8.41 20.93
N ILE A 366 11.23 7.18 20.41
CA ILE A 366 10.07 6.28 20.49
C ILE A 366 9.75 5.93 21.95
N GLU A 367 10.73 5.59 22.77
CA GLU A 367 10.54 5.35 24.21
C GLU A 367 9.93 6.54 24.94
N THR A 368 10.29 7.76 24.53
CA THR A 368 9.80 9.00 25.15
C THR A 368 8.38 9.32 24.73
N TYR A 369 8.06 9.17 23.43
CA TYR A 369 6.84 9.74 22.86
C TYR A 369 5.75 8.72 22.51
N ALA A 370 6.02 7.42 22.40
CA ALA A 370 5.02 6.44 21.94
C ALA A 370 3.69 6.50 22.73
N SER A 371 3.75 6.69 24.05
CA SER A 371 2.55 6.76 24.90
C SER A 371 1.65 7.97 24.60
N SER A 372 2.17 9.06 24.02
CA SER A 372 1.35 10.21 23.61
C SER A 372 0.73 10.05 22.22
N LEU A 373 1.06 8.97 21.50
CA LEU A 373 0.59 8.72 20.13
C LEU A 373 -0.59 7.75 20.06
N VAL A 374 -1.09 7.28 21.20
CA VAL A 374 -2.27 6.41 21.27
C VAL A 374 -3.45 7.06 20.55
N GLY A 375 -4.05 6.32 19.61
CA GLY A 375 -5.18 6.80 18.81
C GLY A 375 -4.81 7.60 17.55
N ARG A 376 -3.51 7.69 17.19
CA ARG A 376 -3.10 8.15 15.85
C ARG A 376 -3.35 7.05 14.81
N ASP A 377 -3.71 7.45 13.59
CA ASP A 377 -3.99 6.50 12.51
C ASP A 377 -2.71 5.86 11.96
N TYR A 378 -1.61 6.62 11.86
CA TYR A 378 -0.34 6.20 11.28
C TYR A 378 0.84 6.54 12.18
N ILE A 379 1.80 5.61 12.30
CA ILE A 379 3.10 5.84 12.93
C ILE A 379 4.17 5.32 11.99
N ILE A 380 4.93 6.25 11.43
CA ILE A 380 5.95 5.93 10.43
C ILE A 380 7.30 6.29 10.99
N PHE A 381 8.26 5.39 10.86
CA PHE A 381 9.61 5.65 11.29
C PHE A 381 10.63 5.25 10.22
N SER A 382 11.75 5.94 10.19
CA SER A 382 12.87 5.70 9.27
C SER A 382 14.18 5.80 10.04
N GLY A 383 15.27 5.30 9.47
CA GLY A 383 16.59 5.48 10.06
C GLY A 383 17.60 4.43 9.63
N GLY A 384 18.72 4.39 10.34
CA GLY A 384 19.81 3.44 10.13
C GLY A 384 20.91 3.94 9.21
N PHE A 385 20.66 5.02 8.45
CA PHE A 385 21.68 5.62 7.60
C PHE A 385 22.89 6.06 8.43
N ASN A 386 22.65 6.79 9.53
CA ASN A 386 23.71 7.29 10.42
C ASN A 386 24.42 6.17 11.19
N ASP A 387 23.71 5.10 11.59
CA ASP A 387 24.32 3.89 12.16
C ASP A 387 25.30 3.25 11.17
N GLY A 388 24.97 3.27 9.87
CA GLY A 388 25.86 2.80 8.81
C GLY A 388 27.02 3.76 8.53
N ALA A 389 26.73 5.05 8.38
CA ALA A 389 27.71 6.07 7.98
C ALA A 389 28.85 6.20 9.00
N ARG A 390 28.55 6.00 10.29
CA ARG A 390 29.52 6.07 11.38
C ARG A 390 30.21 4.73 11.68
N GLY A 391 29.76 3.65 11.06
CA GLY A 391 30.44 2.36 11.05
C GLY A 391 30.21 1.48 12.28
N GLU A 392 30.62 0.22 12.12
CA GLU A 392 30.37 -0.88 13.08
C GLU A 392 31.03 -0.68 14.46
N SER A 393 32.14 0.06 14.52
CA SER A 393 32.80 0.34 15.80
C SER A 393 31.96 1.22 16.72
N LEU A 394 31.25 2.21 16.15
CA LEU A 394 30.47 3.18 16.91
C LEU A 394 29.02 2.71 17.09
N TYR A 395 28.46 2.04 16.09
CA TYR A 395 27.11 1.49 16.09
C TYR A 395 27.14 0.01 15.69
N PRO A 396 27.45 -0.91 16.62
CA PRO A 396 27.49 -2.34 16.34
C PRO A 396 26.16 -2.86 15.82
N THR A 397 26.19 -3.80 14.87
CA THR A 397 24.98 -4.41 14.30
C THR A 397 24.29 -5.32 15.33
N GLY A 398 25.06 -6.08 16.11
CA GLY A 398 24.53 -7.08 17.04
C GLY A 398 23.90 -8.27 16.32
N THR A 399 22.98 -8.94 16.99
CA THR A 399 22.26 -10.11 16.48
C THR A 399 20.76 -9.95 16.69
N LEU A 400 19.96 -10.37 15.70
CA LEU A 400 18.52 -10.50 15.87
C LEU A 400 18.25 -11.56 16.93
N THR A 401 17.37 -11.27 17.89
CA THR A 401 17.04 -12.26 18.91
C THR A 401 16.19 -13.39 18.33
N ASP A 402 16.40 -14.62 18.80
CA ASP A 402 15.55 -15.78 18.45
C ASP A 402 14.33 -15.91 19.38
N VAL A 403 14.13 -14.94 20.28
CA VAL A 403 13.05 -14.95 21.27
C VAL A 403 11.71 -14.71 20.57
N ILE A 404 10.89 -15.77 20.52
CA ILE A 404 9.58 -15.81 19.85
C ILE A 404 8.41 -15.35 20.73
N ASP A 405 8.61 -15.25 22.05
CA ASP A 405 7.59 -14.71 22.95
C ASP A 405 7.62 -13.17 23.02
N PHE A 406 8.56 -12.54 22.30
CA PHE A 406 8.79 -11.09 22.26
C PHE A 406 9.03 -10.45 23.64
N THR A 407 9.48 -11.23 24.62
CA THR A 407 9.82 -10.78 25.97
C THR A 407 11.34 -10.65 26.16
N GLY A 408 11.78 -10.35 27.39
CA GLY A 408 13.20 -10.23 27.74
C GLY A 408 13.84 -8.89 27.39
N ALA A 409 15.06 -8.69 27.90
CA ALA A 409 15.84 -7.48 27.66
C ALA A 409 16.47 -7.48 26.27
N LEU A 410 16.53 -6.30 25.65
CA LEU A 410 17.20 -6.07 24.37
C LEU A 410 18.43 -5.18 24.58
N ASP A 411 19.52 -5.48 23.87
CA ASP A 411 20.71 -4.63 23.88
C ASP A 411 20.52 -3.45 22.91
N LYS A 412 20.01 -2.34 23.44
CA LYS A 412 19.75 -1.10 22.69
C LYS A 412 21.02 -0.41 22.18
N ASN A 413 22.21 -0.82 22.63
CA ASN A 413 23.48 -0.33 22.09
C ASN A 413 23.87 -1.04 20.77
N THR A 414 23.12 -2.07 20.38
CA THR A 414 23.23 -2.71 19.07
C THR A 414 22.06 -2.33 18.17
N PHE A 415 22.29 -2.37 16.87
CA PHE A 415 21.28 -2.04 15.87
C PHE A 415 20.05 -2.94 15.92
N TYR A 416 20.25 -4.27 15.98
CA TYR A 416 19.14 -5.20 16.13
C TYR A 416 18.38 -4.96 17.42
N GLY A 417 19.06 -4.93 18.58
CA GLY A 417 18.37 -4.75 19.85
C GLY A 417 17.60 -3.42 19.95
N ALA A 418 18.14 -2.34 19.37
CA ALA A 418 17.46 -1.06 19.31
C ALA A 418 16.24 -1.06 18.38
N LEU A 419 16.35 -1.63 17.18
CA LEU A 419 15.24 -1.70 16.24
C LEU A 419 14.13 -2.64 16.74
N GLU A 420 14.49 -3.77 17.33
CA GLU A 420 13.52 -4.65 18.00
C GLU A 420 12.79 -3.91 19.13
N GLN A 421 13.48 -3.07 19.90
CA GLN A 421 12.88 -2.28 20.97
C GLN A 421 11.87 -1.27 20.40
N CYS A 422 12.21 -0.58 19.31
CA CYS A 422 11.27 0.30 18.59
C CYS A 422 9.99 -0.46 18.22
N CYS A 423 10.13 -1.63 17.60
CA CYS A 423 9.01 -2.45 17.16
C CYS A 423 8.13 -2.87 18.34
N ARG A 424 8.73 -3.39 19.42
CA ARG A 424 8.00 -3.82 20.63
C ARG A 424 7.21 -2.68 21.27
N ILE A 425 7.81 -1.50 21.41
CA ILE A 425 7.13 -0.35 22.02
C ILE A 425 5.94 0.08 21.17
N LEU A 426 6.15 0.26 19.86
CA LEU A 426 5.09 0.76 18.99
C LEU A 426 3.94 -0.23 18.90
N LEU A 427 4.20 -1.52 18.70
CA LEU A 427 3.16 -2.55 18.62
C LEU A 427 2.41 -2.75 19.93
N LYS A 428 3.08 -2.57 21.08
CA LYS A 428 2.45 -2.70 22.40
C LYS A 428 1.62 -1.47 22.78
N THR A 429 2.14 -0.28 22.52
CA THR A 429 1.58 0.98 23.03
C THR A 429 0.58 1.58 22.06
N CYS A 430 0.83 1.51 20.75
CA CYS A 430 0.04 2.17 19.72
C CYS A 430 -0.90 1.18 19.00
N LEU A 431 -1.69 0.45 19.78
CA LEU A 431 -2.61 -0.57 19.26
C LEU A 431 -3.62 0.03 18.27
N GLY A 432 -3.76 -0.61 17.12
CA GLY A 432 -4.66 -0.19 16.04
C GLY A 432 -4.09 0.89 15.10
N SER A 433 -2.94 1.48 15.42
CA SER A 433 -2.22 2.36 14.49
C SER A 433 -1.58 1.54 13.36
N LYS A 434 -1.57 2.11 12.15
CA LYS A 434 -0.79 1.60 11.03
C LYS A 434 0.68 1.96 11.24
N ILE A 435 1.45 0.98 11.68
CA ILE A 435 2.89 1.13 11.94
C ILE A 435 3.66 0.69 10.70
N GLY A 436 4.59 1.52 10.22
CA GLY A 436 5.40 1.18 9.05
C GLY A 436 6.78 1.79 9.08
N PHE A 437 7.68 1.23 8.29
CA PHE A 437 9.07 1.71 8.18
C PHE A 437 9.43 2.18 6.77
N ILE A 438 10.17 3.28 6.67
CA ILE A 438 10.76 3.76 5.41
C ILE A 438 12.26 3.47 5.43
N ILE A 439 12.72 2.57 4.57
CA ILE A 439 14.16 2.38 4.32
C ILE A 439 14.61 3.51 3.40
N THR A 440 15.70 4.17 3.79
CA THR A 440 16.24 5.34 3.09
C THR A 440 16.61 5.07 1.62
N PRO A 441 16.62 6.10 0.74
CA PRO A 441 17.06 5.96 -0.65
C PRO A 441 18.49 5.41 -0.82
N ASN A 442 18.82 5.02 -2.05
CA ASN A 442 20.13 4.48 -2.36
C ASN A 442 21.24 5.50 -2.07
N ASN A 443 22.32 5.04 -1.45
CA ASN A 443 23.57 5.78 -1.30
C ASN A 443 24.74 4.80 -1.53
N PRO A 444 25.55 4.99 -2.59
CA PRO A 444 26.64 4.08 -2.92
C PRO A 444 27.81 4.16 -1.92
N ASP A 445 27.98 5.30 -1.27
CA ASP A 445 29.14 5.60 -0.41
C ASP A 445 28.96 4.99 0.99
N ASN A 446 27.72 4.77 1.45
CA ASN A 446 27.42 4.16 2.75
C ASN A 446 27.41 2.62 2.72
N THR A 447 28.61 2.03 2.64
CA THR A 447 28.78 0.57 2.51
C THR A 447 28.22 -0.23 3.70
N TYR A 448 28.37 0.25 4.94
CA TYR A 448 27.85 -0.44 6.12
C TYR A 448 26.33 -0.42 6.17
N PHE A 449 25.68 0.69 5.80
CA PHE A 449 24.24 0.72 5.66
C PHE A 449 23.76 -0.35 4.66
N ARG A 450 24.37 -0.38 3.48
CA ARG A 450 24.02 -1.31 2.38
C ARG A 450 24.16 -2.77 2.77
N THR A 451 25.28 -3.12 3.40
CA THR A 451 25.68 -4.52 3.61
C THR A 451 25.28 -5.08 4.96
N LYS A 452 25.01 -4.23 5.95
CA LYS A 452 24.69 -4.63 7.33
C LYS A 452 23.36 -4.07 7.82
N LYS A 453 23.16 -2.75 7.77
CA LYS A 453 21.98 -2.12 8.40
C LYS A 453 20.68 -2.35 7.63
N ARG A 454 20.65 -2.19 6.31
CA ARG A 454 19.46 -2.49 5.49
C ARG A 454 18.98 -3.94 5.63
N PRO A 455 19.84 -4.97 5.51
CA PRO A 455 19.44 -6.36 5.78
C PRO A 455 18.89 -6.54 7.21
N ALA A 456 19.52 -5.91 8.21
CA ALA A 456 19.06 -5.97 9.59
C ALA A 456 17.69 -5.30 9.79
N ILE A 457 17.42 -4.20 9.09
CA ILE A 457 16.11 -3.56 9.06
C ILE A 457 15.07 -4.55 8.53
N ILE A 458 15.30 -5.12 7.36
CA ILE A 458 14.35 -6.05 6.71
C ILE A 458 14.07 -7.24 7.62
N ALA A 459 15.10 -7.93 8.10
CA ALA A 459 14.94 -9.10 8.96
C ALA A 459 14.19 -8.78 10.27
N THR A 460 14.43 -7.60 10.86
CA THR A 460 13.72 -7.18 12.06
C THR A 460 12.25 -6.89 11.75
N LEU A 461 11.96 -6.14 10.70
CA LEU A 461 10.58 -5.78 10.37
C LEU A 461 9.74 -6.98 9.96
N GLU A 462 10.33 -7.94 9.23
CA GLU A 462 9.69 -9.22 8.91
C GLU A 462 9.39 -10.03 10.18
N LYS A 463 10.32 -10.09 11.14
CA LYS A 463 10.09 -10.76 12.44
C LYS A 463 8.88 -10.17 13.20
N TYR A 464 8.69 -8.85 13.14
CA TYR A 464 7.61 -8.16 13.86
C TYR A 464 6.36 -7.91 13.00
N SER A 465 6.31 -8.44 11.77
CA SER A 465 5.21 -8.20 10.83
C SER A 465 4.90 -6.71 10.59
N ILE A 466 5.94 -5.88 10.56
CA ILE A 466 5.81 -4.44 10.29
C ILE A 466 6.05 -4.20 8.80
N PRO A 467 5.08 -3.65 8.05
CA PRO A 467 5.26 -3.34 6.64
C PRO A 467 6.31 -2.23 6.44
N TYR A 468 6.99 -2.28 5.30
CA TYR A 468 8.01 -1.29 4.95
C TYR A 468 8.01 -0.97 3.46
N ILE A 469 8.51 0.21 3.13
CA ILE A 469 8.90 0.58 1.76
C ILE A 469 10.42 0.66 1.66
N ASP A 470 10.98 -0.04 0.68
CA ASP A 470 12.42 -0.10 0.46
C ASP A 470 12.85 0.92 -0.59
N LEU A 471 12.95 2.21 -0.23
CA LEU A 471 13.36 3.25 -1.19
C LEU A 471 14.78 3.06 -1.71
N PHE A 472 15.61 2.28 -1.02
CA PHE A 472 16.92 1.87 -1.53
C PHE A 472 16.78 1.07 -2.83
N LYS A 473 15.82 0.14 -2.87
CA LYS A 473 15.54 -0.75 -4.01
C LYS A 473 14.56 -0.11 -5.01
N GLU A 474 13.55 0.57 -4.50
CA GLU A 474 12.35 0.95 -5.26
C GLU A 474 12.24 2.46 -5.48
N GLY A 475 13.09 3.26 -4.83
CA GLY A 475 13.02 4.72 -4.85
C GLY A 475 13.33 5.34 -6.22
N GLY A 476 14.09 4.65 -7.07
CA GLY A 476 14.46 5.15 -8.41
C GLY A 476 15.40 6.35 -8.40
N LEU A 477 15.88 6.77 -7.22
CA LEU A 477 16.79 7.88 -7.03
C LEU A 477 18.19 7.33 -6.67
N THR A 478 19.07 7.26 -7.67
CA THR A 478 20.38 6.60 -7.57
C THR A 478 21.52 7.63 -7.66
N PRO A 479 22.09 8.08 -6.52
CA PRO A 479 23.14 9.11 -6.51
C PRO A 479 24.50 8.63 -7.02
N GLY A 480 24.66 7.33 -7.29
CA GLY A 480 25.83 6.80 -7.99
C GLY A 480 25.91 7.22 -9.47
N ILE A 481 24.80 7.70 -10.04
CA ILE A 481 24.76 8.25 -11.40
C ILE A 481 25.01 9.75 -11.30
N THR A 482 26.09 10.23 -11.93
CA THR A 482 26.54 11.63 -11.84
C THR A 482 25.46 12.62 -12.26
N GLU A 483 24.71 12.31 -13.32
CA GLU A 483 23.62 13.14 -13.85
C GLU A 483 22.45 13.21 -12.87
N VAL A 484 22.20 12.15 -12.11
CA VAL A 484 21.15 12.15 -11.07
C VAL A 484 21.63 12.93 -9.85
N ASN A 485 22.88 12.71 -9.41
CA ASN A 485 23.42 13.40 -8.24
C ASN A 485 23.58 14.91 -8.44
N ASN A 486 24.08 15.32 -9.60
CA ASN A 486 24.35 16.73 -9.92
C ASN A 486 23.18 17.39 -10.67
N GLY A 487 22.15 16.63 -11.07
CA GLY A 487 20.95 17.10 -11.77
C GLY A 487 19.91 17.80 -10.89
N GLY A 488 20.28 18.19 -9.67
CA GLY A 488 19.40 18.94 -8.76
C GLY A 488 18.45 18.09 -7.91
N TYR A 489 18.56 16.76 -7.94
CA TYR A 489 17.71 15.86 -7.12
C TYR A 489 18.26 15.60 -5.71
N PHE A 490 19.50 16.02 -5.45
CA PHE A 490 20.14 16.00 -4.13
C PHE A 490 20.50 17.42 -3.69
N GLN A 491 20.64 17.63 -2.38
CA GLN A 491 21.24 18.85 -1.87
C GLN A 491 22.66 18.96 -2.41
N SER A 492 23.05 20.15 -2.84
CA SER A 492 24.29 20.35 -3.57
C SER A 492 25.04 21.58 -3.10
N THR A 493 26.36 21.47 -3.09
CA THR A 493 27.28 22.59 -2.94
C THR A 493 28.07 22.75 -4.23
N ASN A 494 28.07 23.94 -4.82
CA ASN A 494 28.75 24.22 -6.11
C ASN A 494 28.35 23.25 -7.24
N GLY A 495 27.08 22.84 -7.29
CA GLY A 495 26.56 21.94 -8.33
C GLY A 495 26.90 20.46 -8.14
N VAL A 496 27.57 20.10 -7.05
CA VAL A 496 27.87 18.70 -6.70
C VAL A 496 26.91 18.24 -5.61
N GLY A 497 26.10 17.22 -5.92
CA GLY A 497 25.16 16.63 -4.95
C GLY A 497 25.88 15.89 -3.83
N ASP A 498 25.32 15.93 -2.62
CA ASP A 498 25.85 15.27 -1.42
C ASP A 498 25.55 13.76 -1.36
N LYS A 499 24.85 13.23 -2.37
CA LYS A 499 24.42 11.83 -2.54
C LYS A 499 23.55 11.27 -1.41
N THR A 500 23.16 12.09 -0.44
CA THR A 500 22.57 11.63 0.82
C THR A 500 21.21 12.26 1.04
N HIS A 501 21.11 13.57 0.92
CA HIS A 501 19.89 14.30 1.21
C HIS A 501 19.21 14.65 -0.11
N PRO A 502 18.05 14.07 -0.42
CA PRO A 502 17.26 14.51 -1.56
C PRO A 502 16.95 16.01 -1.45
N SER A 503 16.94 16.70 -2.59
CA SER A 503 16.41 18.05 -2.69
C SER A 503 14.87 18.00 -2.69
N GLU A 504 14.21 19.16 -2.65
CA GLU A 504 12.76 19.23 -2.85
C GLU A 504 12.33 18.58 -4.18
N LEU A 505 13.11 18.75 -5.24
CA LEU A 505 12.87 18.09 -6.53
C LEU A 505 13.04 16.56 -6.42
N GLY A 506 14.05 16.09 -5.69
CA GLY A 506 14.24 14.66 -5.41
C GLY A 506 13.05 14.04 -4.65
N TYR A 507 12.58 14.72 -3.60
CA TYR A 507 11.40 14.28 -2.84
C TYR A 507 10.14 14.28 -3.71
N THR A 508 9.80 15.40 -4.35
CA THR A 508 8.55 15.56 -5.10
C THR A 508 8.47 14.67 -6.34
N THR A 509 9.59 14.46 -7.02
CA THR A 509 9.63 13.65 -8.26
C THR A 509 9.68 12.15 -7.97
N TYR A 510 10.51 11.70 -7.01
CA TYR A 510 10.79 10.28 -6.84
C TYR A 510 10.18 9.68 -5.56
N LEU A 511 10.34 10.35 -4.42
CA LEU A 511 10.13 9.70 -3.12
C LEU A 511 8.69 9.89 -2.59
N ASN A 512 8.18 11.11 -2.57
CA ASN A 512 6.85 11.44 -2.05
C ASN A 512 5.72 10.66 -2.74
N PRO A 513 5.71 10.49 -4.08
CA PRO A 513 4.67 9.68 -4.74
C PRO A 513 4.68 8.22 -4.27
N LYS A 514 5.87 7.63 -4.09
CA LYS A 514 6.05 6.23 -3.66
C LYS A 514 5.64 6.04 -2.21
N VAL A 515 6.11 6.92 -1.32
CA VAL A 515 5.73 6.90 0.10
C VAL A 515 4.23 7.12 0.25
N THR A 516 3.63 8.06 -0.49
CA THR A 516 2.17 8.29 -0.47
C THR A 516 1.40 7.07 -0.94
N ALA A 517 1.81 6.44 -2.03
CA ALA A 517 1.16 5.22 -2.53
C ALA A 517 1.24 4.09 -1.50
N TRP A 518 2.42 3.88 -0.90
CA TRP A 518 2.61 2.88 0.14
C TRP A 518 1.76 3.14 1.39
N LEU A 519 1.69 4.39 1.88
CA LEU A 519 0.83 4.74 3.01
C LEU A 519 -0.65 4.44 2.77
N LYS A 520 -1.12 4.50 1.52
CA LYS A 520 -2.50 4.12 1.14
C LYS A 520 -2.73 2.60 1.16
N THR A 521 -1.67 1.79 1.18
CA THR A 521 -1.74 0.31 1.26
C THR A 521 -1.66 -0.24 2.67
N LEU A 522 -1.16 0.56 3.63
CA LEU A 522 -1.26 0.26 5.06
C LEU A 522 -2.72 0.37 5.51
#